data_AF-A0A973H3Q7-F1
#
_entry.id   AF-A0A973H3Q7-F1
#
_cell.length_a   1.000
_cell.length_b   1.000
_cell.length_c   1.000
_cell.angle_alpha   90.00
_cell.angle_beta   90.00
_cell.angle_gamma   90.00
#
_symmetry.space_group_name_H-M   'P 1'
#
loop_
_entity.id
_entity.type
_entity.pdbx_description
1 polymer ?
#
loop_
_entity_poly.entity_id
_entity_poly.type
_entity_poly.pdbx_seq_one_letter_code
_entity_poly.pdbx_strand_id
1 'polypeptide(L)'
;GQAWVTTGDPKLYENGTPEQSIQAIRGQVEKLADACAEIGRDTKELDKILLTGFTPDRARPLESLDAFVDFAGRHRELGFTEIVIHWPIPDSDFAADEKVFEQIAMEAPAQLR
;
A
#
# COMPACT_ATOMS: atom_id res chain seq x y z
N GLY A 1 -1.53 9.66 17.73
CA GLY A 1 -0.44 9.12 16.89
C GLY A 1 -0.26 9.98 15.66
N GLN A 2 0.94 9.98 15.08
CA GLN A 2 1.28 10.76 13.87
C GLN A 2 0.95 10.02 12.56
N ALA A 3 0.87 8.69 12.60
CA ALA A 3 0.54 7.86 11.44
C ALA A 3 -0.56 6.85 11.76
N TRP A 4 -1.20 6.36 10.70
CA TRP A 4 -2.08 5.20 10.68
C TRP A 4 -1.53 4.18 9.67
N VAL A 5 -1.44 2.92 10.10
CA VAL A 5 -0.90 1.81 9.29
C VAL A 5 -1.99 0.79 9.05
N THR A 6 -2.07 0.28 7.83
CA THR A 6 -2.94 -0.84 7.47
C THR A 6 -2.21 -1.87 6.62
N THR A 7 -2.68 -3.11 6.69
CA THR A 7 -2.28 -4.24 5.84
C THR A 7 -3.40 -4.65 4.87
N GLY A 8 -4.47 -3.84 4.76
CA GLY A 8 -5.67 -4.17 3.97
C GLY A 8 -6.74 -4.93 4.79
N ASP A 9 -7.67 -5.59 4.09
CA ASP A 9 -8.68 -6.46 4.72
C ASP A 9 -8.20 -7.93 4.71
N PRO A 10 -7.91 -8.54 5.88
CA PRO A 10 -7.41 -9.91 5.95
C PRO A 10 -8.39 -10.95 5.40
N LYS A 11 -9.69 -10.64 5.31
CA LYS A 11 -10.69 -11.56 4.72
C LYS A 11 -10.49 -11.76 3.22
N LEU A 12 -9.81 -10.81 2.56
CA LEU A 12 -9.56 -10.86 1.13
C LEU A 12 -8.25 -11.58 0.79
N TYR A 13 -7.36 -11.82 1.76
CA TYR A 13 -6.00 -12.30 1.52
C TYR A 13 -5.90 -13.50 0.55
N GLU A 14 -6.72 -14.53 0.77
CA GLU A 14 -6.67 -15.77 0.00
C GLU A 14 -7.41 -15.70 -1.34
N ASN A 15 -8.59 -15.07 -1.37
CA ASN A 15 -9.58 -15.22 -2.46
C ASN A 15 -10.08 -13.89 -3.04
N GLY A 16 -9.59 -12.77 -2.54
CA GLY A 16 -9.99 -11.45 -2.99
C GLY A 16 -9.33 -11.06 -4.31
N THR A 17 -9.83 -9.99 -4.93
CA THR A 17 -9.19 -9.35 -6.08
C THR A 17 -8.46 -8.06 -5.67
N PRO A 18 -7.51 -7.56 -6.49
CA PRO A 18 -6.89 -6.26 -6.25
C PRO A 18 -7.92 -5.13 -6.12
N GLU A 19 -8.97 -5.13 -6.95
CA GLU A 19 -10.03 -4.13 -6.93
C GLU A 19 -10.84 -4.20 -5.62
N GLN A 20 -11.16 -5.41 -5.14
CA GLN A 20 -11.81 -5.57 -3.84
C GLN A 20 -10.94 -5.06 -2.70
N SER A 21 -9.61 -5.28 -2.77
CA SER A 21 -8.67 -4.76 -1.79
C SER A 21 -8.67 -3.23 -1.76
N ILE A 22 -8.60 -2.58 -2.92
CA ILE A 22 -8.70 -1.12 -3.04
C ILE A 22 -10.01 -0.58 -2.46
N GLN A 23 -11.14 -1.22 -2.74
CA GLN A 23 -12.43 -0.80 -2.16
C GLN A 23 -12.47 -0.98 -0.64
N ALA A 24 -11.92 -2.09 -0.12
CA ALA A 24 -11.85 -2.31 1.31
C ALA A 24 -10.97 -1.26 2.01
N ILE A 25 -9.80 -0.96 1.43
CA ILE A 25 -8.89 0.08 1.94
C ILE A 25 -9.55 1.45 1.89
N ARG A 26 -10.27 1.80 0.81
CA ARG A 26 -11.05 3.03 0.73
C ARG A 26 -12.03 3.15 1.90
N GLY A 27 -12.78 2.09 2.18
CA GLY A 27 -13.70 2.06 3.33
C GLY A 27 -13.00 2.18 4.69
N GLN A 28 -11.75 1.73 4.82
CA GLN A 28 -10.94 1.96 6.02
C GLN A 28 -10.55 3.44 6.17
N VAL A 29 -10.14 4.09 5.08
CA VAL A 29 -9.78 5.51 5.05
C VAL A 29 -10.99 6.39 5.36
N GLU A 30 -12.17 6.06 4.85
CA GLU A 30 -13.43 6.76 5.16
C GLU A 30 -13.76 6.67 6.65
N LYS A 31 -13.69 5.48 7.24
CA LYS A 31 -13.91 5.30 8.69
C LYS A 31 -12.87 6.02 9.55
N LEU A 32 -11.61 6.04 9.12
CA LEU A 32 -10.57 6.83 9.79
C LEU A 32 -10.90 8.31 9.75
N ALA A 33 -11.46 8.79 8.63
CA ALA A 33 -11.84 10.18 8.48
C ALA A 33 -13.02 10.55 9.39
N ASP A 34 -14.05 9.71 9.46
CA ASP A 34 -15.19 9.89 10.37
C ASP A 34 -14.71 9.96 11.83
N ALA A 35 -13.87 9.02 12.25
CA ALA A 35 -13.34 8.98 13.61
C ALA A 35 -12.46 10.20 13.97
N CYS A 36 -11.70 10.75 13.00
CA CYS A 36 -10.94 11.98 13.23
C CYS A 36 -11.86 13.21 13.32
N ALA A 37 -12.89 13.29 12.48
CA ALA A 37 -13.87 14.38 12.50
C ALA A 37 -14.64 14.44 13.84
N GLU A 38 -15.00 13.30 14.41
CA GLU A 38 -15.69 13.23 15.72
C GLU A 38 -14.90 13.89 16.86
N ILE A 39 -13.57 13.91 16.79
CA ILE A 39 -12.69 14.52 17.79
C ILE A 39 -12.12 15.87 17.35
N GLY A 40 -12.60 16.43 16.24
CA GLY A 40 -12.13 17.71 15.71
C GLY A 40 -10.71 17.68 15.14
N ARG A 41 -10.25 16.53 14.64
CA ARG A 41 -8.94 16.35 14.03
C ARG A 41 -9.03 16.28 12.52
N ASP A 42 -8.12 16.94 11.80
CA ASP A 42 -7.99 16.74 10.35
C ASP A 42 -7.22 15.45 10.05
N THR A 43 -7.88 14.51 9.37
CA THR A 43 -7.31 13.23 8.91
C THR A 43 -6.16 13.40 7.93
N LYS A 44 -6.00 14.58 7.31
CA LYS A 44 -4.86 14.89 6.45
C LYS A 44 -3.56 15.10 7.22
N GLU A 45 -3.64 15.37 8.53
CA GLU A 45 -2.47 15.45 9.40
C GLU A 45 -1.88 14.07 9.75
N LEU A 46 -2.57 12.98 9.38
CA LEU A 46 -2.09 11.62 9.56
C LEU A 46 -1.41 11.11 8.30
N ASP A 47 -0.17 10.69 8.46
CA ASP A 47 0.48 9.81 7.49
C ASP A 47 -0.30 8.50 7.39
N LYS A 48 -0.53 8.05 6.17
CA LYS A 48 -1.27 6.82 5.86
C LYS A 48 -0.30 5.88 5.18
N ILE A 49 0.02 4.81 5.88
CA ILE A 49 1.08 3.87 5.52
C ILE A 49 0.43 2.54 5.16
N LEU A 50 0.72 2.03 3.96
CA LEU A 50 0.35 0.68 3.56
C LEU A 50 1.55 -0.24 3.78
N LEU A 51 1.39 -1.23 4.65
CA LEU A 51 2.31 -2.36 4.74
C LEU A 51 1.85 -3.44 3.75
N THR A 52 2.61 -3.59 2.66
CA THR A 52 2.33 -4.57 1.59
C THR A 52 2.60 -6.01 2.05
N GLY A 53 2.26 -6.99 1.21
CA GLY A 53 2.47 -8.42 1.51
C GLY A 53 1.22 -9.16 2.00
N PHE A 54 0.17 -8.42 2.39
CA PHE A 54 -1.02 -8.95 3.05
C PHE A 54 -2.33 -8.65 2.29
N THR A 55 -2.22 -8.13 1.07
CA THR A 55 -3.32 -7.94 0.12
C THR A 55 -3.34 -9.06 -0.92
N PRO A 56 -4.44 -9.26 -1.67
CA PRO A 56 -4.51 -10.30 -2.70
C PRO A 56 -3.45 -10.14 -3.80
N ASP A 57 -3.00 -8.92 -4.06
CA ASP A 57 -1.97 -8.55 -5.03
C ASP A 57 -0.57 -8.44 -4.43
N ARG A 58 -0.31 -9.06 -3.27
CA ARG A 58 0.95 -8.97 -2.50
C ARG A 58 2.27 -9.05 -3.28
N ALA A 59 2.34 -9.82 -4.36
CA ALA A 59 3.55 -9.94 -5.18
C ALA A 59 3.63 -8.93 -6.33
N ARG A 60 2.48 -8.40 -6.79
CA ARG A 60 2.36 -7.55 -7.99
C ARG A 60 3.26 -6.31 -7.95
N PRO A 61 3.41 -5.56 -6.84
CA PRO A 61 4.27 -4.39 -6.81
C PRO A 61 5.74 -4.67 -7.11
N LEU A 62 6.21 -5.92 -6.98
CA LEU A 62 7.60 -6.31 -7.23
C LEU A 62 7.78 -7.11 -8.53
N GLU A 63 6.77 -7.18 -9.40
CA GLU A 63 6.88 -7.84 -10.72
C GLU A 63 7.63 -6.96 -11.75
N SER A 64 7.53 -5.63 -11.63
CA SER A 64 8.26 -4.65 -12.45
C SER A 64 8.16 -3.25 -11.86
N LEU A 65 8.99 -2.31 -12.34
CA LEU A 65 8.89 -0.89 -11.99
C LEU A 65 7.50 -0.31 -12.34
N ASP A 66 6.97 -0.60 -13.52
CA ASP A 66 5.66 -0.10 -13.96
C ASP A 66 4.53 -0.63 -13.08
N ALA A 67 4.60 -1.90 -12.67
CA ALA A 67 3.64 -2.49 -11.75
C ALA A 67 3.67 -1.80 -10.38
N PHE A 68 4.85 -1.47 -9.87
CA PHE A 68 4.99 -0.67 -8.66
C PHE A 68 4.38 0.73 -8.81
N VAL A 69 4.71 1.45 -9.89
CA VAL A 69 4.24 2.82 -10.13
C VAL A 69 2.71 2.86 -10.26
N ASP A 70 2.11 1.91 -10.97
CA ASP A 70 0.66 1.76 -11.06
C ASP A 70 0.03 1.46 -9.69
N PHE A 71 0.59 0.51 -8.93
CA PHE A 71 0.13 0.20 -7.58
C PHE A 71 0.22 1.41 -6.65
N ALA A 72 1.35 2.12 -6.65
CA ALA A 72 1.58 3.29 -5.82
C ALA A 72 0.67 4.46 -6.21
N GLY A 73 0.45 4.68 -7.51
CA GLY A 73 -0.50 5.67 -8.01
C GLY A 73 -1.92 5.45 -7.48
N ARG A 74 -2.42 4.21 -7.56
CA ARG A 74 -3.76 3.86 -7.06
C ARG A 74 -3.92 4.07 -5.55
N HIS A 75 -2.87 3.81 -4.76
CA HIS A 75 -2.91 4.05 -3.31
C HIS A 75 -2.72 5.54 -2.96
N ARG A 76 -1.94 6.28 -3.74
CA ARG A 76 -1.82 7.74 -3.62
C ARG A 76 -3.16 8.44 -3.83
N GLU A 77 -3.98 7.96 -4.78
CA GLU A 77 -5.36 8.45 -4.99
C GLU A 77 -6.28 8.22 -3.77
N LEU A 78 -5.96 7.27 -2.90
CA LEU A 78 -6.66 7.05 -1.62
C LEU A 78 -6.07 7.88 -0.47
N GLY A 79 -5.03 8.67 -0.73
CA GLY A 79 -4.37 9.54 0.25
C GLY A 79 -3.26 8.86 1.07
N PHE A 80 -2.75 7.71 0.62
CA PHE A 80 -1.56 7.11 1.23
C PHE A 80 -0.33 7.96 0.95
N THR A 81 0.48 8.16 2.00
CA THR A 81 1.73 8.92 1.95
C THR A 81 2.95 8.01 1.88
N GLU A 82 2.83 6.76 2.34
CA GLU A 82 3.91 5.79 2.35
C GLU A 82 3.42 4.39 1.94
N ILE A 83 4.28 3.67 1.22
CA ILE A 83 4.12 2.26 0.87
C ILE A 83 5.37 1.53 1.31
N VAL A 84 5.19 0.52 2.14
CA VAL A 84 6.28 -0.31 2.67
C VAL A 84 6.31 -1.63 1.91
N ILE A 85 7.37 -1.83 1.13
CA ILE A 85 7.69 -3.09 0.45
C ILE A 85 8.73 -3.88 1.24
N HIS A 86 8.60 -5.20 1.23
CA HIS A 86 9.53 -6.08 1.93
C HIS A 86 10.83 -6.26 1.12
N TRP A 87 11.95 -6.37 1.85
CA TRP A 87 13.21 -6.82 1.24
C TRP A 87 13.02 -8.23 0.64
N PRO A 88 13.52 -8.50 -0.57
CA PRO A 88 13.41 -9.82 -1.18
C PRO A 88 14.13 -10.90 -0.37
N ILE A 89 13.41 -11.93 0.05
CA ILE A 89 13.98 -13.08 0.77
C ILE A 89 13.71 -14.34 -0.06
N PRO A 90 14.75 -14.97 -0.65
CA PRO A 90 14.61 -16.21 -1.40
C PRO A 90 13.90 -17.30 -0.59
N ASP A 91 13.12 -18.15 -1.28
CA ASP A 91 12.39 -19.29 -0.70
C ASP A 91 11.40 -18.90 0.43
N SER A 92 10.76 -17.73 0.32
CA SER A 92 9.75 -17.24 1.28
C SER A 92 8.55 -16.59 0.59
N ASP A 93 7.52 -16.23 1.37
CA ASP A 93 6.37 -15.43 0.90
C ASP A 93 6.76 -14.03 0.40
N PHE A 94 7.98 -13.58 0.70
CA PHE A 94 8.56 -12.31 0.25
C PHE A 94 9.64 -12.49 -0.82
N ALA A 95 9.64 -13.62 -1.53
CA ALA A 95 10.52 -13.82 -2.68
C ALA A 95 10.14 -12.88 -3.83
N ALA A 96 11.13 -12.14 -4.34
CA ALA A 96 11.01 -11.25 -5.50
C ALA A 96 12.40 -11.11 -6.17
N ASP A 97 12.44 -10.52 -7.37
CA ASP A 97 13.71 -10.17 -8.01
C ASP A 97 14.33 -8.96 -7.32
N GLU A 98 15.52 -9.14 -6.73
CA GLU A 98 16.28 -8.08 -6.06
C GLU A 98 16.57 -6.90 -6.99
N LYS A 99 16.79 -7.14 -8.29
CA LYS A 99 17.02 -6.07 -9.26
C LYS A 99 15.77 -5.21 -9.47
N VAL A 100 14.58 -5.80 -9.43
CA VAL A 100 13.32 -5.05 -9.52
C VAL A 100 13.13 -4.21 -8.27
N PHE A 101 13.42 -4.76 -7.08
CA PHE A 101 13.40 -4.01 -5.83
C PHE A 101 14.36 -2.81 -5.87
N GLU A 102 15.62 -3.02 -6.28
CA GLU A 102 16.60 -1.94 -6.43
C GLU A 102 16.15 -0.89 -7.43
N GLN A 103 15.61 -1.32 -8.57
CA GLN A 103 15.09 -0.42 -9.60
C GLN A 103 13.94 0.44 -9.06
N ILE A 104 13.01 -0.14 -8.31
CA ILE A 104 11.92 0.59 -7.65
C ILE A 104 12.48 1.65 -6.69
N ALA A 105 13.41 1.27 -5.82
CA ALA A 105 14.00 2.18 -4.85
C ALA A 105 14.72 3.38 -5.51
N MET A 106 15.33 3.16 -6.68
CA MET A 106 16.12 4.17 -7.38
C MET A 106 15.30 5.03 -8.36
N GLU A 107 14.27 4.46 -9.01
CA GLU A 107 13.60 5.09 -10.15
C GLU A 107 12.15 5.51 -9.86
N ALA A 108 11.41 4.78 -9.04
CA ALA A 108 9.99 5.07 -8.78
C ALA A 108 9.73 6.47 -8.17
N PRO A 109 10.56 6.99 -7.23
CA PRO A 109 10.35 8.32 -6.67
C PRO A 109 10.34 9.47 -7.69
N ALA A 110 11.01 9.29 -8.84
CA ALA A 110 11.00 10.29 -9.91
C ALA A 110 9.69 10.28 -10.72
N GLN A 111 8.98 9.15 -10.74
CA GLN A 111 7.74 8.97 -11.51
C GLN A 111 6.47 9.29 -10.69
N LEU A 112 6.56 9.24 -9.37
CA LEU A 112 5.44 9.41 -8.43
C LEU A 112 5.35 10.83 -7.82
N ARG A 113 5.97 11.83 -8.46
CA ARG A 113 5.91 13.23 -8.03
C ARG A 113 4.53 13.86 -8.25
#